data_AF-A0A939L5M5-F1
#
_entry.id   AF-A0A939L5M5-F1
#
_cell.length_a   1.000
_cell.length_b   1.000
_cell.length_c   1.000
_cell.angle_alpha   90.00
_cell.angle_beta   90.00
_cell.angle_gamma   90.00
#
_symmetry.space_group_name_H-M   'P 1'
#
loop_
_entity.id
_entity.type
_entity.pdbx_description
1 polymer ?
#
loop_
_entity_poly.entity_id
_entity_poly.type
_entity_poly.pdbx_seq_one_letter_code
_entity_poly.pdbx_strand_id
1 'polypeptide(L)'
;MSTTLFAPYTLRTLTVPNRVWMPPMCQYSAAPAGEAAGVPTDWHFAHLAARAAGGTGLIIAEATAISPEGRISPYDLGLWNDAQVEAFRRITSFLKGQGTAPAVQLTVAAAAIVQDGRLLVVSKQAAPEVFYLPGGKPDPGEDALQALTRELREELGAAPVDPRHLTDIRATAALEGVPMLMVVFTATLDRAPAPAAELADLRWTDGRDDTLHLAPAVRDHLLPLLRERGDLA
;
A
#
# COMPACT_ATOMS: atom_id res chain seq x y z
N MET A 1 -14.50 32.13 -17.28
CA MET A 1 -14.80 31.79 -15.87
C MET A 1 -13.96 30.58 -15.50
N SER A 2 -13.14 30.64 -14.44
CA SER A 2 -12.42 29.47 -13.93
C SER A 2 -13.38 28.64 -13.08
N THR A 3 -13.57 27.37 -13.42
CA THR A 3 -14.40 26.45 -12.64
C THR A 3 -13.55 25.79 -11.56
N THR A 4 -14.19 25.32 -10.48
CA THR A 4 -13.52 24.57 -9.41
C THR A 4 -12.73 23.36 -9.91
N LEU A 5 -13.14 22.77 -11.04
CA LEU A 5 -12.47 21.64 -11.68
C LEU A 5 -11.05 21.99 -12.15
N PHE A 6 -10.84 23.21 -12.66
CA PHE A 6 -9.55 23.68 -13.17
C PHE A 6 -8.76 24.54 -12.17
N ALA A 7 -9.26 24.66 -10.94
CA ALA A 7 -8.53 25.32 -9.87
C ALA A 7 -7.44 24.37 -9.30
N PRO A 8 -6.24 24.89 -9.00
CA PRO A 8 -5.20 24.10 -8.35
C PRO A 8 -5.64 23.52 -6.99
N TYR A 9 -5.03 22.40 -6.61
CA TYR A 9 -5.25 21.75 -5.32
C TYR A 9 -3.93 21.34 -4.69
N THR A 10 -3.72 21.68 -3.42
CA THR A 10 -2.49 21.39 -2.68
C THR A 10 -2.72 20.24 -1.72
N LEU A 11 -1.92 19.18 -1.86
CA LEU A 11 -1.84 18.03 -0.96
C LEU A 11 -0.46 18.00 -0.33
N ARG A 12 -0.36 18.35 0.95
CA ARG A 12 0.92 18.51 1.66
C ARG A 12 1.83 19.49 0.90
N THR A 13 2.97 19.04 0.38
CA THR A 13 3.92 19.83 -0.40
C THR A 13 3.68 19.80 -1.91
N LEU A 14 2.74 18.97 -2.41
CA LEU A 14 2.44 18.83 -3.82
C LEU A 14 1.27 19.74 -4.22
N THR A 15 1.49 20.65 -5.16
CA THR A 15 0.41 21.42 -5.82
C THR A 15 0.10 20.80 -7.18
N VAL A 16 -1.14 20.34 -7.37
CA VAL A 16 -1.64 19.78 -8.63
C VAL A 16 -2.40 20.90 -9.37
N PRO A 17 -2.19 21.12 -10.68
CA PRO A 17 -2.71 22.30 -11.39
C PRO A 17 -4.23 22.30 -11.58
N ASN A 18 -4.88 21.14 -11.48
CA ASN A 18 -6.33 20.99 -11.59
C ASN A 18 -6.80 19.70 -10.87
N ARG A 19 -8.13 19.51 -10.82
CA ARG A 19 -8.79 18.36 -10.18
C ARG A 19 -9.21 17.27 -11.17
N VAL A 20 -8.69 17.30 -12.40
CA VAL A 20 -8.90 16.26 -13.41
C VAL A 20 -7.79 15.23 -13.27
N TRP A 21 -8.07 14.14 -12.56
CA TRP A 21 -7.08 13.11 -12.24
C TRP A 21 -7.43 11.79 -12.91
N MET A 22 -6.41 11.11 -13.41
CA MET A 22 -6.57 9.79 -14.01
C MET A 22 -6.41 8.70 -12.94
N PRO A 23 -7.41 7.83 -12.74
CA PRO A 23 -7.33 6.72 -11.79
C PRO A 23 -6.37 5.63 -12.30
N PRO A 24 -5.87 4.74 -11.42
CA PRO A 24 -5.08 3.58 -11.82
C PRO A 24 -5.96 2.61 -12.61
N MET A 25 -5.57 2.28 -13.85
CA MET A 25 -6.30 1.37 -14.73
C MET A 25 -5.32 0.43 -15.41
N CYS A 26 -5.36 -0.87 -15.09
CA CYS A 26 -4.47 -1.88 -15.68
C CYS A 26 -4.56 -1.88 -17.22
N GLN A 27 -3.40 -1.84 -17.86
CA GLN A 27 -3.28 -1.90 -19.32
C GLN A 27 -2.90 -3.30 -19.79
N TYR A 28 -2.41 -4.17 -18.90
CA TYR A 28 -2.07 -5.57 -19.21
C TYR A 28 -1.14 -5.68 -20.44
N SER A 29 -0.10 -4.85 -20.46
CA SER A 29 0.72 -4.61 -21.66
C SER A 29 2.23 -4.71 -21.45
N ALA A 30 2.69 -5.16 -20.28
CA ALA A 30 4.10 -5.49 -20.02
C ALA A 30 4.47 -6.87 -20.60
N ALA A 31 5.77 -7.13 -20.74
CA ALA A 31 6.20 -8.48 -21.11
C ALA A 31 5.85 -9.48 -19.98
N PRO A 32 5.37 -10.69 -20.32
CA PRO A 32 4.94 -11.66 -19.31
C PRO A 32 6.09 -12.27 -18.52
N ALA A 33 7.28 -12.36 -19.11
CA ALA A 33 8.46 -13.02 -18.55
C ALA A 33 9.78 -12.45 -19.10
N GLY A 34 10.90 -12.88 -18.53
CA GLY A 34 12.25 -12.46 -18.92
C GLY A 34 12.68 -11.14 -18.30
N GLU A 35 13.79 -10.57 -18.79
CA GLU A 35 14.38 -9.33 -18.26
C GLU A 35 13.44 -8.11 -18.40
N ALA A 36 12.54 -8.16 -19.38
CA ALA A 36 11.53 -7.11 -19.61
C ALA A 36 10.24 -7.31 -18.80
N ALA A 37 10.14 -8.34 -17.96
CA ALA A 37 8.94 -8.60 -17.18
C ALA A 37 8.57 -7.41 -16.30
N GLY A 38 7.31 -6.97 -16.39
CA GLY A 38 6.81 -5.80 -15.66
C GLY A 38 7.43 -4.45 -16.06
N VAL A 39 8.29 -4.39 -17.07
CA VAL A 39 8.90 -3.13 -17.53
C VAL A 39 7.87 -2.33 -18.36
N PRO A 40 7.63 -1.04 -18.03
CA PRO A 40 6.85 -0.16 -18.87
C PRO A 40 7.38 -0.10 -20.31
N THR A 41 6.51 -0.44 -21.26
CA THR A 41 6.76 -0.37 -22.70
C THR A 41 6.35 0.99 -23.30
N ASP A 42 6.64 1.20 -24.59
CA ASP A 42 6.19 2.40 -25.33
C ASP A 42 4.66 2.57 -25.35
N TRP A 43 3.90 1.47 -25.18
CA TRP A 43 2.45 1.56 -24.98
C TRP A 43 2.10 2.37 -23.73
N HIS A 44 2.72 2.05 -22.58
CA HIS A 44 2.47 2.76 -21.33
C HIS A 44 2.91 4.22 -21.43
N PHE A 45 4.04 4.49 -22.10
CA PHE A 45 4.46 5.86 -22.38
C PHE A 45 3.40 6.60 -23.21
N ALA A 46 3.00 6.08 -24.36
CA ALA A 46 2.01 6.73 -25.24
C ALA A 46 0.66 6.92 -24.53
N HIS A 47 0.21 5.91 -23.77
CA HIS A 47 -1.03 5.94 -23.02
C HIS A 47 -1.07 7.09 -21.99
N LEU A 48 -0.04 7.20 -21.15
CA LEU A 48 0.05 8.20 -20.09
C LEU A 48 0.42 9.59 -20.63
N ALA A 49 1.34 9.66 -21.61
CA ALA A 49 1.76 10.90 -22.25
C ALA A 49 0.59 11.62 -22.95
N ALA A 50 -0.30 10.87 -23.60
CA ALA A 50 -1.49 11.45 -24.23
C ALA A 50 -2.40 12.17 -23.22
N ARG A 51 -2.57 11.63 -22.00
CA ARG A 51 -3.40 12.26 -20.95
C ARG A 51 -2.70 13.45 -20.33
N ALA A 52 -1.37 13.38 -20.17
CA ALA A 52 -0.56 14.49 -19.70
C ALA A 52 -0.63 15.68 -20.68
N ALA A 53 -0.44 15.42 -21.98
CA ALA A 53 -0.57 16.42 -23.04
C ALA A 53 -2.00 17.01 -23.13
N GLY A 54 -3.01 16.23 -22.75
CA GLY A 54 -4.40 16.70 -22.63
C GLY A 54 -4.70 17.58 -21.41
N GLY A 55 -3.71 17.83 -20.54
CA GLY A 55 -3.85 18.72 -19.37
C GLY A 55 -4.35 18.04 -18.09
N THR A 56 -4.24 16.71 -17.99
CA THR A 56 -4.56 15.99 -16.74
C THR A 56 -3.62 16.45 -15.62
N GLY A 57 -4.16 16.86 -14.48
CA GLY A 57 -3.37 17.41 -13.38
C GLY A 57 -2.53 16.35 -12.67
N LEU A 58 -3.09 15.16 -12.45
CA LEU A 58 -2.42 14.04 -11.79
C LEU A 58 -2.76 12.73 -12.49
N ILE A 59 -1.77 11.87 -12.70
CA ILE A 59 -1.95 10.55 -13.30
C ILE A 59 -1.40 9.50 -12.34
N ILE A 60 -2.26 8.58 -11.93
CA ILE A 60 -1.88 7.40 -11.15
C ILE A 60 -1.60 6.27 -12.15
N ALA A 61 -0.36 5.76 -12.16
CA ALA A 61 0.00 4.57 -12.92
C ALA A 61 -0.88 3.39 -12.49
N GLU A 62 -1.04 2.40 -13.38
CA GLU A 62 -1.76 1.18 -13.05
C GLU A 62 -1.17 0.43 -11.86
N ALA A 63 -1.90 -0.58 -11.38
CA ALA A 63 -1.40 -1.46 -10.32
C ALA A 63 0.00 -1.96 -10.69
N THR A 64 0.99 -1.57 -9.89
CA THR A 64 2.41 -1.83 -10.17
C THR A 64 2.92 -2.71 -9.04
N ALA A 65 3.20 -3.96 -9.36
CA ALA A 65 3.63 -4.95 -8.37
C ALA A 65 5.05 -4.66 -7.89
N ILE A 66 5.35 -4.95 -6.63
CA ILE A 66 6.69 -4.76 -6.05
C ILE A 66 7.53 -6.04 -6.03
N SER A 67 7.01 -7.13 -6.59
CA SER A 67 7.68 -8.41 -6.84
C SER A 67 7.17 -9.00 -8.17
N PRO A 68 7.97 -9.84 -8.88
CA PRO A 68 7.52 -10.53 -10.09
C PRO A 68 6.26 -11.36 -9.86
N GLU A 69 6.16 -11.96 -8.69
CA GLU A 69 5.04 -12.76 -8.25
C GLU A 69 3.83 -11.85 -8.04
N GLY A 70 3.91 -10.74 -7.31
CA GLY A 70 2.75 -9.91 -6.87
C GLY A 70 1.91 -9.22 -7.97
N ARG A 71 2.06 -9.61 -9.24
CA ARG A 71 1.25 -9.14 -10.36
C ARG A 71 -0.14 -9.82 -10.36
N ILE A 72 -1.19 -9.06 -10.72
CA ILE A 72 -2.55 -9.58 -10.96
C ILE A 72 -2.54 -10.46 -12.22
N SER A 73 -1.81 -10.05 -13.25
CA SER A 73 -1.55 -10.85 -14.46
C SER A 73 -0.07 -10.81 -14.84
N PRO A 74 0.45 -11.78 -15.62
CA PRO A 74 1.81 -11.70 -16.13
C PRO A 74 2.12 -10.39 -16.89
N TYR A 75 1.10 -9.71 -17.43
CA TYR A 75 1.26 -8.50 -18.25
C TYR A 75 1.21 -7.19 -17.45
N ASP A 76 1.21 -7.26 -16.11
CA ASP A 76 1.16 -6.07 -15.27
C ASP A 76 2.54 -5.43 -15.11
N LEU A 77 2.55 -4.14 -14.75
CA LEU A 77 3.77 -3.39 -14.42
C LEU A 77 4.39 -3.83 -13.10
N GLY A 78 5.70 -3.57 -12.98
CA GLY A 78 6.51 -3.88 -11.82
C GLY A 78 7.35 -2.71 -11.32
N LEU A 79 7.76 -2.79 -10.05
CA LEU A 79 8.70 -1.88 -9.39
C LEU A 79 9.62 -2.64 -8.41
N TRP A 80 10.13 -3.78 -8.85
CA TRP A 80 11.04 -4.67 -8.09
C TRP A 80 12.48 -4.66 -8.61
N ASN A 81 12.77 -4.01 -9.74
CA ASN A 81 14.13 -3.93 -10.30
C ASN A 81 14.44 -2.56 -10.95
N ASP A 82 15.73 -2.34 -11.20
CA ASP A 82 16.23 -1.07 -11.76
C ASP A 82 15.77 -0.80 -13.20
N ALA A 83 15.54 -1.84 -14.01
CA ALA A 83 15.05 -1.67 -15.38
C ALA A 83 13.65 -1.04 -15.40
N GLN A 84 12.79 -1.44 -14.46
CA GLN A 84 11.47 -0.84 -14.27
C GLN A 84 11.56 0.60 -13.79
N VAL A 85 12.45 0.88 -12.83
CA VAL A 85 12.70 2.25 -12.35
C VAL A 85 13.15 3.16 -13.48
N GLU A 86 14.08 2.71 -14.33
CA GLU A 86 14.57 3.49 -15.48
C GLU A 86 13.46 3.75 -16.51
N ALA A 87 12.67 2.73 -16.84
CA ALA A 87 11.52 2.89 -17.74
C ALA A 87 10.48 3.88 -17.19
N PHE A 88 10.15 3.81 -15.89
CA PHE A 88 9.29 4.79 -15.23
C PHE A 88 9.92 6.19 -15.18
N ARG A 89 11.24 6.32 -15.09
CA ARG A 89 11.94 7.63 -15.11
C ARG A 89 11.65 8.40 -16.40
N ARG A 90 11.65 7.74 -17.56
CA ARG A 90 11.25 8.34 -18.85
C ARG A 90 9.81 8.86 -18.81
N ILE A 91 8.87 8.05 -18.32
CA ILE A 91 7.44 8.40 -18.24
C ILE A 91 7.23 9.57 -17.28
N THR A 92 7.71 9.45 -16.05
CA THR A 92 7.51 10.46 -15.00
C THR A 92 8.16 11.80 -15.35
N SER A 93 9.30 11.80 -16.03
CA SER A 93 9.96 13.03 -16.52
C SER A 93 9.10 13.73 -17.58
N PHE A 94 8.54 12.99 -18.53
CA PHE A 94 7.64 13.58 -19.54
C PHE A 94 6.38 14.16 -18.89
N LEU A 95 5.72 13.41 -18.01
CA LEU A 95 4.52 13.86 -17.28
C LEU A 95 4.78 15.17 -16.53
N LYS A 96 5.88 15.24 -15.76
CA LYS A 96 6.28 16.46 -15.05
C LYS A 96 6.52 17.62 -16.00
N GLY A 97 7.13 17.37 -17.17
CA GLY A 97 7.33 18.37 -18.22
C GLY A 97 6.04 18.94 -18.81
N GLN A 98 4.93 18.20 -18.73
CA GLN A 98 3.59 18.68 -19.12
C GLN A 98 2.82 19.34 -17.96
N GLY A 99 3.42 19.48 -16.78
CA GLY A 99 2.74 19.99 -15.57
C GLY A 99 1.87 18.95 -14.87
N THR A 100 1.95 17.67 -15.24
CA THR A 100 1.20 16.57 -14.63
C THR A 100 2.01 15.94 -13.50
N ALA A 101 1.38 15.75 -12.33
CA ALA A 101 1.96 15.01 -11.23
C ALA A 101 1.83 13.48 -11.47
N PRO A 102 2.93 12.71 -11.56
CA PRO A 102 2.86 11.26 -11.58
C PRO A 102 2.64 10.68 -10.17
N ALA A 103 1.88 9.59 -10.08
CA ALA A 103 1.64 8.82 -8.87
C ALA A 103 1.60 7.32 -9.18
N VAL A 104 1.76 6.48 -8.15
CA VAL A 104 1.61 5.02 -8.21
C VAL A 104 0.87 4.56 -6.95
N GLN A 105 0.15 3.44 -7.02
CA GLN A 105 -0.56 2.86 -5.88
C GLN A 105 0.18 1.64 -5.34
N LEU A 106 0.43 1.64 -4.02
CA LEU A 106 0.95 0.50 -3.27
C LEU A 106 -0.13 0.02 -2.28
N THR A 107 -0.41 -1.29 -2.26
CA THR A 107 -1.47 -1.90 -1.44
C THR A 107 -0.90 -2.95 -0.49
N VAL A 108 -1.39 -2.96 0.75
CA VAL A 108 -1.06 -3.93 1.81
C VAL A 108 -2.36 -4.43 2.45
N ALA A 109 -2.41 -5.70 2.82
CA ALA A 109 -3.48 -6.28 3.64
C ALA A 109 -2.97 -6.54 5.07
N ALA A 110 -3.73 -6.11 6.07
CA ALA A 110 -3.32 -6.19 7.47
C ALA A 110 -4.44 -6.62 8.41
N ALA A 111 -4.10 -7.20 9.56
CA ALA A 111 -5.06 -7.60 10.58
C ALA A 111 -5.00 -6.71 11.82
N ALA A 112 -6.18 -6.25 12.24
CA ALA A 112 -6.43 -5.72 13.58
C ALA A 112 -6.91 -6.86 14.49
N ILE A 113 -5.98 -7.52 15.16
CA ILE A 113 -6.28 -8.59 16.13
C ILE A 113 -6.34 -7.96 17.51
N VAL A 114 -7.51 -8.02 18.15
CA VAL A 114 -7.72 -7.47 19.49
C VAL A 114 -8.04 -8.61 20.46
N GLN A 115 -7.32 -8.66 21.56
CA GLN A 115 -7.53 -9.61 22.65
C GLN A 115 -7.45 -8.86 23.99
N ASP A 116 -8.41 -9.09 24.87
CA ASP A 116 -8.46 -8.51 26.22
C ASP A 116 -8.27 -6.97 26.21
N GLY A 117 -8.89 -6.30 25.24
CA GLY A 117 -8.83 -4.85 25.08
C GLY A 117 -7.50 -4.31 24.54
N ARG A 118 -6.64 -5.18 23.99
CA ARG A 118 -5.32 -4.82 23.46
C ARG A 118 -5.17 -5.26 22.01
N LEU A 119 -4.62 -4.37 21.18
CA LEU A 119 -4.28 -4.62 19.79
C LEU A 119 -2.92 -5.32 19.67
N LEU A 120 -2.85 -6.33 18.82
CA LEU A 120 -1.62 -6.97 18.40
C LEU A 120 -0.84 -6.08 17.42
N VAL A 121 0.43 -5.81 17.73
CA VAL A 121 1.37 -5.13 16.84
C VAL A 121 2.69 -5.89 16.77
N VAL A 122 3.39 -5.78 15.65
CA VAL A 122 4.64 -6.49 15.36
C VAL A 122 5.71 -5.53 14.85
N SER A 123 6.97 -5.93 14.94
CA SER A 123 8.11 -5.22 14.35
C SER A 123 9.00 -6.17 13.54
N LYS A 124 9.72 -5.62 12.55
CA LYS A 124 10.63 -6.37 11.66
C LYS A 124 12.05 -6.36 12.21
N GLN A 125 12.85 -7.38 11.91
CA GLN A 125 14.29 -7.41 12.23
C GLN A 125 15.06 -6.24 11.61
N ALA A 126 14.63 -5.76 10.44
CA ALA A 126 15.21 -4.60 9.77
C ALA A 126 14.86 -3.24 10.43
N ALA A 127 13.81 -3.19 11.27
CA ALA A 127 13.35 -1.99 11.95
C ALA A 127 12.66 -2.36 13.28
N PRO A 128 13.40 -2.91 14.25
CA PRO A 128 12.83 -3.51 15.47
C PRO A 128 12.13 -2.49 16.38
N GLU A 129 12.43 -1.21 16.22
CA GLU A 129 11.88 -0.10 16.98
C GLU A 129 10.51 0.37 16.49
N VAL A 130 10.08 0.03 15.27
CA VAL A 130 8.80 0.50 14.71
C VAL A 130 7.77 -0.64 14.71
N PHE A 131 6.64 -0.41 15.40
CA PHE A 131 5.57 -1.38 15.53
C PHE A 131 4.39 -1.06 14.60
N TYR A 132 3.92 -2.04 13.84
CA TYR A 132 2.83 -1.94 12.88
C TYR A 132 1.92 -3.18 12.95
N LEU A 133 0.89 -3.25 12.11
CA LEU A 133 -0.01 -4.41 12.07
C LEU A 133 0.64 -5.61 11.38
N PRO A 134 0.41 -6.84 11.87
CA PRO A 134 0.80 -8.02 11.13
C PRO A 134 0.01 -8.12 9.81
N GLY A 135 0.65 -8.65 8.80
CA GLY A 135 0.16 -8.66 7.43
C GLY A 135 1.18 -8.11 6.45
N GLY A 136 0.82 -8.16 5.16
CA GLY A 136 1.77 -7.89 4.11
C GLY A 136 1.12 -7.65 2.76
N LYS A 137 1.95 -7.77 1.74
CA LYS A 137 1.58 -7.39 0.38
C LYS A 137 0.92 -8.61 -0.28
N PRO A 138 -0.16 -8.43 -1.04
CA PRO A 138 -0.76 -9.55 -1.76
C PRO A 138 0.22 -10.23 -2.72
N ASP A 139 0.21 -11.56 -2.70
CA ASP A 139 0.88 -12.41 -3.67
C ASP A 139 -0.02 -12.58 -4.91
N PRO A 140 0.51 -13.12 -6.03
CA PRO A 140 -0.26 -13.25 -7.27
C PRO A 140 -1.56 -14.03 -7.08
N GLY A 141 -2.65 -13.50 -7.62
CA GLY A 141 -3.96 -14.14 -7.60
C GLY A 141 -4.64 -14.13 -6.23
N GLU A 142 -4.02 -13.53 -5.22
CA GLU A 142 -4.63 -13.31 -3.92
C GLU A 142 -5.51 -12.06 -3.93
N ASP A 143 -6.73 -12.20 -3.42
CA ASP A 143 -7.44 -11.07 -2.85
C ASP A 143 -6.78 -10.65 -1.51
N ALA A 144 -7.22 -9.51 -0.96
CA ALA A 144 -6.66 -8.98 0.27
C ALA A 144 -6.82 -9.94 1.47
N LEU A 145 -7.85 -10.80 1.49
CA LEU A 145 -8.07 -11.74 2.58
C LEU A 145 -7.16 -12.98 2.45
N GLN A 146 -6.94 -13.45 1.23
CA GLN A 146 -5.98 -14.52 0.94
C GLN A 146 -4.56 -14.08 1.32
N ALA A 147 -4.17 -12.87 0.93
CA ALA A 147 -2.92 -12.24 1.33
C ALA A 147 -2.76 -12.17 2.84
N LEU A 148 -3.78 -11.64 3.52
CA LEU A 148 -3.77 -11.58 4.97
C LEU A 148 -3.60 -12.98 5.61
N THR A 149 -4.30 -13.98 5.09
CA THR A 149 -4.28 -15.34 5.64
C THR A 149 -2.90 -15.97 5.50
N ARG A 150 -2.23 -15.79 4.37
CA ARG A 150 -0.87 -16.26 4.13
C ARG A 150 0.13 -15.54 5.05
N GLU A 151 0.10 -14.22 5.05
CA GLU A 151 1.02 -13.38 5.85
C GLU A 151 0.94 -13.71 7.34
N LEU A 152 -0.27 -13.83 7.91
CA LEU A 152 -0.41 -14.21 9.32
C LEU A 152 0.15 -15.60 9.62
N ARG A 153 0.03 -16.55 8.68
CA ARG A 153 0.61 -17.90 8.86
C ARG A 153 2.13 -17.85 8.85
N GLU A 154 2.73 -17.03 7.99
CA GLU A 154 4.17 -16.91 7.83
C GLU A 154 4.80 -16.08 8.96
N GLU A 155 4.20 -14.96 9.32
CA GLU A 155 4.70 -14.02 10.32
C GLU A 155 4.38 -14.44 11.76
N LEU A 156 3.19 -15.00 12.00
CA LEU A 156 2.71 -15.29 13.35
C LEU A 156 2.58 -16.79 13.65
N GLY A 157 2.71 -17.65 12.64
CA GLY A 157 2.41 -19.07 12.76
C GLY A 157 0.92 -19.38 12.99
N ALA A 158 0.02 -18.41 12.75
CA ALA A 158 -1.40 -18.50 13.08
C ALA A 158 -2.29 -18.08 11.90
N ALA A 159 -3.50 -18.64 11.81
CA ALA A 159 -4.48 -18.30 10.78
C ALA A 159 -5.60 -17.42 11.36
N PRO A 160 -6.14 -16.48 10.56
CA PRO A 160 -7.30 -15.69 10.97
C PRO A 160 -8.56 -16.55 11.06
N VAL A 161 -9.39 -16.29 12.06
CA VAL A 161 -10.70 -16.89 12.29
C VAL A 161 -11.77 -15.79 12.22
N ASP A 162 -12.84 -16.06 11.46
CA ASP A 162 -13.92 -15.11 11.12
C ASP A 162 -13.41 -13.72 10.68
N PRO A 163 -12.53 -13.64 9.67
CA PRO A 163 -11.98 -12.38 9.22
C PRO A 163 -13.07 -11.51 8.57
N ARG A 164 -13.14 -10.25 8.98
CA ARG A 164 -14.10 -9.26 8.45
C ARG A 164 -13.41 -7.98 8.09
N HIS A 165 -13.75 -7.42 6.94
CA HIS A 165 -13.24 -6.10 6.55
C HIS A 165 -13.66 -5.06 7.60
N LEU A 166 -12.70 -4.30 8.10
CA LEU A 166 -12.89 -3.24 9.08
C LEU A 166 -12.94 -1.88 8.41
N THR A 167 -11.88 -1.55 7.66
CA THR A 167 -11.69 -0.24 7.04
C THR A 167 -10.51 -0.24 6.06
N ASP A 168 -10.43 0.80 5.24
CA ASP A 168 -9.29 1.09 4.37
C ASP A 168 -8.56 2.34 4.87
N ILE A 169 -7.27 2.20 5.18
CA ILE A 169 -6.44 3.29 5.71
C ILE A 169 -5.49 3.79 4.63
N ARG A 170 -5.54 5.09 4.34
CA ARG A 170 -4.55 5.78 3.51
C ARG A 170 -3.55 6.50 4.40
N ALA A 171 -2.35 5.96 4.50
CA ALA A 171 -1.30 6.48 5.37
C ALA A 171 0.06 6.41 4.69
N THR A 172 1.09 6.94 5.36
CA THR A 172 2.48 6.76 4.95
C THR A 172 2.99 5.44 5.53
N ALA A 173 3.52 4.56 4.69
CA ALA A 173 4.19 3.33 5.10
C ALA A 173 5.40 3.69 6.00
N ALA A 174 5.47 3.06 7.18
CA ALA A 174 6.38 3.51 8.24
C ALA A 174 7.86 3.26 7.90
N LEU A 175 8.15 2.21 7.14
CA LEU A 175 9.52 1.83 6.78
C LEU A 175 9.97 2.52 5.49
N GLU A 176 9.09 2.59 4.50
CA GLU A 176 9.42 3.12 3.17
C GLU A 176 9.17 4.63 3.02
N GLY A 177 8.40 5.26 3.91
CA GLY A 177 8.10 6.70 3.85
C GLY A 177 7.20 7.12 2.69
N VAL A 178 6.57 6.16 2.00
CA VAL A 178 5.72 6.40 0.81
C VAL A 178 4.23 6.27 1.13
N PRO A 179 3.33 6.93 0.38
CA PRO A 179 1.90 6.71 0.50
C PRO A 179 1.51 5.25 0.20
N MET A 180 0.61 4.71 1.01
CA MET A 180 0.14 3.32 0.94
C MET A 180 -1.38 3.28 1.20
N LEU A 181 -2.06 2.34 0.54
CA LEU A 181 -3.40 1.90 0.90
C LEU A 181 -3.30 0.60 1.71
N MET A 182 -3.83 0.59 2.92
CA MET A 182 -3.88 -0.59 3.78
C MET A 182 -5.33 -1.05 3.94
N VAL A 183 -5.64 -2.26 3.48
CA VAL A 183 -6.94 -2.92 3.69
C VAL A 183 -6.87 -3.66 5.02
N VAL A 184 -7.68 -3.23 6.00
CA VAL A 184 -7.63 -3.76 7.36
C VAL A 184 -8.80 -4.69 7.61
N PHE A 185 -8.52 -5.87 8.15
CA PHE A 185 -9.52 -6.83 8.61
C PHE A 185 -9.45 -6.98 10.13
N THR A 186 -10.59 -7.15 10.80
CA THR A 186 -10.64 -7.74 12.14
C THR A 186 -10.62 -9.26 12.02
N ALA A 187 -9.93 -9.95 12.91
CA ALA A 187 -9.99 -11.40 13.06
C ALA A 187 -9.59 -11.82 14.47
N THR A 188 -10.00 -13.01 14.90
CA THR A 188 -9.30 -13.74 15.96
C THR A 188 -8.27 -14.68 15.34
N LEU A 189 -7.38 -15.27 16.15
CA LEU A 189 -6.39 -16.23 15.69
C LEU A 189 -6.78 -17.65 16.12
N ASP A 190 -6.50 -18.64 15.26
CA ASP A 190 -6.74 -20.06 15.56
C ASP A 190 -5.86 -20.60 16.70
N ARG A 191 -4.76 -19.90 16.99
CA ARG A 191 -3.81 -20.19 18.07
C ARG A 191 -3.07 -18.94 18.53
N ALA A 192 -2.34 -19.07 19.63
CA ALA A 192 -1.47 -17.99 20.11
C ALA A 192 -0.39 -17.64 19.07
N PRO A 193 -0.22 -16.35 18.72
CA PRO A 193 0.79 -15.92 17.76
C PRO A 193 2.19 -15.97 18.38
N ALA A 194 3.19 -16.24 17.54
CA ALA A 194 4.60 -16.11 17.90
C ALA A 194 5.37 -15.47 16.74
N PRO A 195 6.35 -14.59 17.00
CA PRO A 195 7.19 -14.03 15.93
C PRO A 195 7.85 -15.15 15.11
N ALA A 196 7.68 -15.09 13.79
CA ALA A 196 8.31 -15.97 12.82
C ALA A 196 8.83 -15.16 11.62
N ALA A 197 9.52 -15.86 10.71
CA ALA A 197 10.12 -15.27 9.50
C ALA A 197 10.99 -14.03 9.81
N GLU A 198 10.58 -12.86 9.32
CA GLU A 198 11.30 -11.59 9.44
C GLU A 198 10.89 -10.74 10.65
N LEU A 199 9.97 -11.21 11.50
CA LEU A 199 9.57 -10.49 12.69
C LEU A 199 10.65 -10.55 13.79
N ALA A 200 10.88 -9.40 14.42
CA ALA A 200 11.76 -9.26 15.58
C ALA A 200 10.98 -9.46 16.88
N ASP A 201 9.79 -8.87 16.96
CA ASP A 201 9.05 -8.79 18.21
C ASP A 201 7.54 -8.65 17.99
N LEU A 202 6.79 -8.96 19.04
CA LEU A 202 5.34 -8.89 19.11
C LEU A 202 4.92 -8.24 20.43
N ARG A 203 3.97 -7.30 20.36
CA ARG A 203 3.44 -6.58 21.51
C ARG A 203 1.92 -6.48 21.46
N TRP A 204 1.32 -6.50 22.65
CA TRP A 204 -0.10 -6.21 22.86
C TRP A 204 -0.22 -4.82 23.49
N THR A 205 -0.94 -3.91 22.85
CA THR A 205 -1.03 -2.51 23.28
C THR A 205 -2.47 -2.00 23.31
N ASP A 206 -2.81 -1.19 24.30
CA ASP A 206 -4.05 -0.37 24.30
C ASP A 206 -3.81 1.01 23.64
N GLY A 207 -2.59 1.25 23.17
CA GLY A 207 -2.15 2.48 22.52
C GLY A 207 -1.96 3.67 23.46
N ARG A 208 -1.83 3.44 24.78
CA ARG A 208 -1.51 4.49 25.78
C ARG A 208 -0.04 4.51 26.20
N ASP A 209 0.72 3.49 25.81
CA ASP A 209 2.16 3.43 26.06
C ASP A 209 2.92 4.31 25.05
N ASP A 210 3.30 5.52 25.50
CA ASP A 210 4.04 6.49 24.69
C ASP A 210 5.48 6.04 24.36
N THR A 211 5.99 4.97 24.99
CA THR A 211 7.31 4.41 24.67
C THR A 211 7.28 3.48 23.46
N LEU A 212 6.09 3.02 23.06
CA LEU A 212 5.91 2.15 21.90
C LEU A 212 5.79 2.98 20.63
N HIS A 213 6.82 2.95 19.78
CA HIS A 213 6.81 3.71 18.53
C HIS A 213 5.94 3.01 17.47
N LEU A 214 4.68 3.45 17.41
CA LEU A 214 3.68 2.93 16.48
C LEU A 214 3.75 3.61 15.11
N ALA A 215 3.58 2.81 14.06
CA ALA A 215 3.43 3.27 12.68
C ALA A 215 2.25 4.26 12.56
N PRO A 216 2.35 5.31 11.70
CA PRO A 216 1.30 6.32 11.55
C PRO A 216 -0.09 5.73 11.24
N ALA A 217 -0.15 4.67 10.43
CA ALA A 217 -1.40 3.98 10.10
C ALA A 217 -2.10 3.40 11.35
N VAL A 218 -1.33 2.93 12.32
CA VAL A 218 -1.86 2.39 13.58
C VAL A 218 -2.23 3.53 14.53
N ARG A 219 -1.28 4.45 14.77
CA ARG A 219 -1.41 5.55 15.73
C ARG A 219 -2.52 6.52 15.37
N ASP A 220 -2.54 7.00 14.13
CA ASP A 220 -3.34 8.15 13.72
C ASP A 220 -4.73 7.75 13.21
N HIS A 221 -4.94 6.46 12.90
CA HIS A 221 -6.16 5.99 12.26
C HIS A 221 -6.80 4.80 12.98
N LEU A 222 -6.07 3.70 13.17
CA LEU A 222 -6.67 2.48 13.71
C LEU A 222 -6.98 2.56 15.21
N LEU A 223 -6.05 3.06 16.03
CA LEU A 223 -6.28 3.16 17.48
C LEU A 223 -7.50 4.04 17.83
N PRO A 224 -7.69 5.25 17.24
CA PRO A 224 -8.92 6.01 17.43
C PRO A 224 -10.18 5.22 17.06
N LEU A 225 -10.17 4.56 15.90
CA LEU A 225 -11.31 3.77 15.41
C LEU A 225 -11.68 2.63 16.38
N LEU A 226 -10.70 1.86 16.85
CA LEU A 226 -10.94 0.74 17.76
C LEU A 226 -11.45 1.23 19.14
N ARG A 227 -10.99 2.39 19.62
CA ARG A 227 -11.51 3.00 20.85
C ARG A 227 -12.96 3.46 20.70
N GLU A 228 -13.29 4.12 19.58
CA GLU A 228 -14.67 4.55 19.30
C GLU A 228 -15.64 3.37 19.24
N ARG A 229 -15.16 2.22 18.77
CA ARG A 229 -15.93 0.96 18.74
C ARG A 229 -16.03 0.25 20.09
N GLY A 230 -15.25 0.66 21.08
CA GLY A 230 -15.14 0.00 22.38
C GLY A 230 -14.34 -1.30 22.36
N ASP A 231 -13.54 -1.53 21.31
CA ASP A 231 -12.72 -2.73 21.16
C ASP A 231 -11.47 -2.66 22.06
N LEU A 232 -10.98 -1.45 22.37
CA LEU A 232 -9.81 -1.22 23.25
C LEU A 232 -10.24 -0.74 24.63
N ALA A 233 -9.50 -1.17 25.65
CA ALA A 233 -9.66 -0.75 27.05
C ALA A 233 -9.14 0.67 27.31
#